data_AF-A0A6I3E621-F1
#
_entry.id   AF-A0A6I3E621-F1
#
_cell.length_a   1.000
_cell.length_b   1.000
_cell.length_c   1.000
_cell.angle_alpha   90.00
_cell.angle_beta   90.00
_cell.angle_gamma   90.00
#
_symmetry.space_group_name_H-M   'P 1'
#
loop_
_entity.id
_entity.type
_entity.pdbx_description
1 polymer ?
#
loop_
_entity_poly.entity_id
_entity_poly.type
_entity_poly.pdbx_seq_one_letter_code
_entity_poly.pdbx_strand_id
1 'polypeptide(L)'
;VVMGMTYNFLPFMTLPLFASIDRIDPRTLEASGDLYANGYTTFRKVTLPLSLPGVVAGTLLTFIPAAGDYVNAAILGNPNTKMLGNVIESRYFKIVDYPTAAALSFTLMAAILILVTLYIRKAGTEELV
;
A
#
# COMPACT_ATOMS: atom_id res chain seq x y z
N VAL A 1 15.81 -5.17 -6.87
CA VAL A 1 14.94 -4.14 -6.25
C VAL A 1 13.54 -4.66 -5.94
N VAL A 2 12.70 -4.98 -6.94
CA VAL A 2 11.28 -5.33 -6.73
C VAL A 2 11.07 -6.45 -5.68
N MET A 3 11.74 -7.60 -5.81
CA MET A 3 11.60 -8.69 -4.80
C MET A 3 12.04 -8.29 -3.39
N GLY A 4 13.09 -7.46 -3.26
CA GLY A 4 13.58 -6.99 -1.96
C GLY A 4 12.58 -6.05 -1.29
N MET A 5 11.97 -5.15 -2.07
CA MET A 5 10.89 -4.28 -1.61
C MET A 5 9.64 -5.09 -1.24
N THR A 6 9.23 -6.06 -2.07
CA THR A 6 8.09 -6.93 -1.76
C THR A 6 8.29 -7.67 -0.44
N TYR A 7 9.49 -8.16 -0.15
CA TYR A 7 9.79 -8.84 1.11
C TYR A 7 9.75 -7.88 2.32
N ASN A 8 10.23 -6.65 2.17
CA ASN A 8 10.21 -5.65 3.23
C ASN A 8 8.79 -5.19 3.59
N PHE A 9 7.91 -5.06 2.58
CA PHE A 9 6.55 -4.57 2.76
C PHE A 9 5.50 -5.67 2.99
N LEU A 10 5.88 -6.94 2.85
CA LEU A 10 4.99 -8.09 3.11
C LEU A 10 4.33 -8.03 4.49
N PRO A 11 5.06 -7.81 5.61
CA PRO A 11 4.47 -7.75 6.95
C PRO A 11 3.42 -6.64 7.10
N PHE A 12 3.66 -5.49 6.45
CA PHE A 12 2.76 -4.35 6.48
C PHE A 12 1.45 -4.61 5.72
N MET A 13 1.46 -5.51 4.73
CA MET A 13 0.23 -5.97 4.06
C MET A 13 -0.50 -7.02 4.89
N THR A 14 0.24 -7.94 5.51
CA THR A 14 -0.36 -9.10 6.18
C THR A 14 -1.05 -8.74 7.49
N LEU A 15 -0.54 -7.76 8.26
CA LEU A 15 -1.14 -7.42 9.56
C LEU A 15 -2.56 -6.85 9.45
N PRO A 16 -2.86 -5.87 8.57
CA PRO A 16 -4.22 -5.34 8.43
C PRO A 16 -5.16 -6.36 7.81
N LEU A 17 -4.66 -7.18 6.89
CA LEU A 17 -5.43 -8.23 6.24
C LEU A 17 -5.80 -9.32 7.26
N PHE A 18 -4.87 -9.74 8.12
CA PHE A 18 -5.14 -10.66 9.22
C PHE A 18 -6.16 -10.08 10.19
N ALA A 19 -5.98 -8.84 10.65
CA ALA A 19 -6.91 -8.19 11.56
C ALA A 19 -8.33 -8.03 10.99
N SER A 20 -8.45 -7.84 9.66
CA SER A 20 -9.74 -7.76 8.98
C SER A 20 -10.42 -9.12 8.86
N ILE A 21 -9.66 -10.19 8.60
CA ILE A 21 -10.21 -11.56 8.53
C ILE A 21 -10.59 -12.06 9.93
N ASP A 22 -9.78 -11.79 10.95
CA ASP A 22 -10.03 -12.20 12.33
C ASP A 22 -11.30 -11.56 12.92
N ARG A 23 -11.70 -10.40 12.39
CA ARG A 23 -12.97 -9.73 12.73
C ARG A 23 -14.21 -10.32 12.06
N ILE A 24 -14.06 -11.22 11.08
CA ILE A 24 -15.21 -11.83 10.39
C ILE A 24 -15.92 -12.79 11.35
N ASP A 25 -17.23 -12.59 11.55
CA ASP A 25 -18.04 -13.48 12.40
C ASP A 25 -18.07 -14.90 11.80
N PRO A 26 -17.64 -15.94 12.55
CA PRO A 26 -17.70 -17.34 12.11
C PRO A 26 -19.07 -17.79 11.60
N ARG A 27 -20.16 -17.19 12.11
CA ARG A 27 -21.53 -17.48 11.66
C ARG A 27 -21.76 -17.21 10.18
N THR A 28 -21.02 -16.25 9.59
CA THR A 28 -21.11 -15.95 8.16
C THR A 28 -20.53 -17.07 7.30
N LEU A 29 -19.54 -17.80 7.82
CA LEU A 29 -18.96 -18.97 7.19
C LEU A 29 -19.90 -20.18 7.31
N GLU A 30 -20.48 -20.39 8.49
CA GLU A 30 -21.46 -21.45 8.74
C GLU A 30 -22.70 -21.29 7.85
N ALA A 31 -23.26 -20.08 7.75
CA ALA A 31 -24.40 -19.78 6.88
C ALA A 31 -24.11 -20.05 5.38
N SER A 32 -22.85 -19.86 4.95
CA SER A 32 -22.46 -20.23 3.59
C SER A 32 -22.46 -21.75 3.39
N GLY A 33 -22.09 -22.51 4.43
CA GLY A 33 -22.18 -23.98 4.45
C GLY A 33 -23.62 -24.47 4.41
N ASP A 34 -24.53 -23.81 5.13
CA ASP A 34 -25.97 -24.11 5.11
C ASP A 34 -26.58 -23.91 3.71
N LEU A 35 -26.09 -22.93 2.96
CA LEU A 35 -26.44 -22.68 1.56
C LEU A 35 -25.76 -23.63 0.56
N TYR A 36 -25.10 -24.69 1.04
CA TYR A 36 -24.36 -25.65 0.22
C TYR A 36 -23.23 -25.01 -0.61
N ALA A 37 -22.69 -23.87 -0.16
CA ALA A 37 -21.62 -23.18 -0.87
C ALA A 37 -20.30 -23.95 -0.70
N ASN A 38 -19.58 -24.12 -1.82
CA ASN A 38 -18.22 -24.69 -1.79
C ASN A 38 -17.21 -23.64 -1.29
N GLY A 39 -16.06 -24.06 -0.74
CA GLY A 39 -15.07 -23.17 -0.12
C GLY A 39 -14.59 -22.03 -1.02
N TYR A 40 -14.51 -22.25 -2.34
CA TYR A 40 -14.20 -21.19 -3.30
C TYR A 40 -15.32 -20.13 -3.41
N THR A 41 -16.58 -20.56 -3.36
CA THR A 41 -17.74 -19.68 -3.38
C THR A 41 -17.82 -18.86 -2.10
N THR A 42 -17.58 -19.48 -0.95
CA THR A 42 -17.51 -18.80 0.35
C THR A 42 -16.38 -17.76 0.37
N PHE A 43 -15.18 -18.10 -0.10
CA PHE A 43 -14.08 -17.15 -0.19
C PHE A 43 -14.45 -15.94 -1.05
N ARG A 44 -14.96 -16.15 -2.27
CA ARG A 44 -15.21 -15.08 -3.22
C ARG A 44 -16.42 -14.20 -2.85
N LYS A 45 -17.45 -14.77 -2.23
CA LYS A 45 -18.71 -14.05 -1.90
C LYS A 45 -18.81 -13.55 -0.46
N VAL A 46 -18.06 -14.13 0.47
CA VAL A 46 -18.14 -13.79 1.90
C VAL A 46 -16.81 -13.23 2.38
N THR A 47 -15.74 -14.03 2.33
CA THR A 47 -14.44 -13.63 2.90
C THR A 47 -13.81 -12.45 2.15
N LEU A 48 -13.81 -12.46 0.82
CA LEU A 48 -13.21 -11.42 -0.01
C LEU A 48 -13.89 -10.05 0.20
N PRO A 49 -15.23 -9.90 0.07
CA PRO A 49 -15.86 -8.60 0.30
C PRO A 49 -15.74 -8.13 1.75
N LEU A 50 -15.86 -9.02 2.74
CA LEU A 50 -15.71 -8.65 4.16
C LEU A 50 -14.25 -8.30 4.55
N SER A 51 -13.26 -8.74 3.77
CA SER A 51 -11.85 -8.39 3.98
C SER A 51 -11.34 -7.26 3.08
N LEU A 52 -12.16 -6.75 2.15
CA LEU A 52 -11.84 -5.57 1.33
C LEU A 52 -11.34 -4.38 2.16
N PRO A 53 -11.91 -4.06 3.34
CA PRO A 53 -11.42 -2.96 4.17
C PRO A 53 -9.99 -3.20 4.66
N GLY A 54 -9.67 -4.44 5.06
CA GLY A 54 -8.32 -4.85 5.41
C GLY A 54 -7.35 -4.78 4.25
N VAL A 55 -7.80 -5.14 3.03
CA VAL A 55 -7.00 -5.02 1.81
C VAL A 55 -6.72 -3.55 1.49
N VAL A 56 -7.70 -2.67 1.60
CA VAL A 56 -7.54 -1.22 1.42
C VAL A 56 -6.59 -0.63 2.46
N ALA A 57 -6.74 -1.00 3.73
CA ALA A 57 -5.85 -0.54 4.80
C ALA A 57 -4.41 -1.06 4.60
N GLY A 58 -4.25 -2.34 4.25
CA GLY A 58 -2.93 -2.95 3.99
C GLY A 58 -2.24 -2.37 2.76
N THR A 59 -2.98 -2.12 1.68
CA THR A 59 -2.42 -1.49 0.47
C THR A 59 -1.99 -0.04 0.75
N LEU A 60 -2.74 0.74 1.52
CA LEU A 60 -2.32 2.08 1.94
C LEU A 60 -1.08 2.05 2.83
N LEU A 61 -1.07 1.18 3.84
CA LEU A 61 0.04 1.03 4.78
C LEU A 61 1.33 0.54 4.13
N THR A 62 1.24 -0.16 3.00
CA THR A 62 2.41 -0.59 2.22
C THR A 62 2.80 0.44 1.15
N PHE A 63 1.83 1.04 0.48
CA PHE A 63 2.08 1.97 -0.62
C PHE A 63 2.75 3.27 -0.17
N ILE A 64 2.31 3.84 0.96
CA ILE A 64 2.88 5.09 1.49
C ILE A 64 4.39 4.96 1.75
N PRO A 65 4.87 4.00 2.55
CA PRO A 65 6.30 3.85 2.78
C PRO A 65 7.03 3.32 1.54
N ALA A 66 6.44 2.42 0.74
CA ALA A 66 7.08 1.91 -0.47
C ALA A 66 7.33 3.00 -1.53
N ALA A 67 6.42 3.97 -1.67
CA ALA A 67 6.59 5.12 -2.57
C ALA A 67 7.69 6.07 -2.08
N GLY A 68 7.90 6.15 -0.76
CA GLY A 68 8.96 6.93 -0.12
C GLY A 68 10.30 6.21 -0.01
N ASP A 69 10.36 4.92 -0.33
CA ASP A 69 11.53 4.08 -0.11
C ASP A 69 12.54 4.18 -1.27
N TYR A 70 13.10 5.38 -1.42
CA TYR A 70 14.21 5.64 -2.35
C TYR A 70 15.53 5.03 -1.85
N VAL A 71 15.60 4.64 -0.57
CA VAL A 71 16.78 4.08 0.08
C VAL A 71 17.00 2.63 -0.33
N ASN A 72 15.97 1.77 -0.31
CA ASN A 72 16.10 0.42 -0.86
C ASN A 72 16.40 0.45 -2.36
N ALA A 73 15.87 1.43 -3.11
CA ALA A 73 16.24 1.64 -4.50
C ALA A 73 17.70 2.08 -4.69
N ALA A 74 18.25 2.87 -3.76
CA ALA A 74 19.65 3.29 -3.79
C ALA A 74 20.62 2.14 -3.47
N ILE A 75 20.26 1.26 -2.53
CA ILE A 75 21.11 0.16 -2.05
C ILE A 75 21.01 -1.08 -2.95
N LEU A 76 19.80 -1.43 -3.41
CA LEU A 76 19.56 -2.63 -4.22
C LEU A 76 19.46 -2.34 -5.72
N GLY A 77 19.47 -1.06 -6.13
CA GLY A 77 19.28 -0.61 -7.51
C GLY A 77 20.59 -0.32 -8.24
N ASN A 78 20.53 -0.43 -9.57
CA ASN A 78 21.60 -0.03 -10.49
C ASN A 78 21.43 1.46 -10.83
N PRO A 79 22.47 2.21 -11.26
CA PRO A 79 22.32 3.59 -11.77
C PRO A 79 21.23 3.82 -12.84
N ASN A 80 20.72 2.75 -13.49
CA ASN A 80 19.57 2.80 -14.41
C ASN A 80 18.18 2.69 -13.73
N THR A 81 18.09 2.31 -12.46
CA THR A 81 16.82 2.26 -11.70
C THR A 81 16.76 3.43 -10.72
N LYS A 82 16.54 4.64 -11.23
CA LYS A 82 16.40 5.84 -10.41
C LYS A 82 14.94 6.05 -10.02
N MET A 83 14.64 6.07 -8.73
CA MET A 83 13.38 6.58 -8.22
C MET A 83 13.44 8.10 -8.06
N LEU A 84 12.28 8.75 -7.98
CA LEU A 84 12.19 10.21 -7.86
C LEU A 84 12.98 10.74 -6.65
N GLY A 85 13.00 9.98 -5.55
CA GLY A 85 13.81 10.31 -4.36
C GLY A 85 15.32 10.29 -4.60
N ASN A 86 15.85 9.40 -5.47
CA ASN A 86 17.27 9.41 -5.83
C ASN A 86 17.66 10.66 -6.63
N VAL A 87 16.71 11.21 -7.39
CA VAL A 87 16.93 12.47 -8.13
C VAL A 87 17.01 13.65 -7.17
N ILE A 88 16.11 13.71 -6.18
CA ILE A 88 16.11 14.75 -5.13
C ILE A 88 17.41 14.70 -4.33
N GLU A 89 17.80 13.51 -3.85
CA GLU A 89 19.04 13.30 -3.09
C GLU A 89 20.27 13.73 -3.91
N SER A 90 20.36 13.32 -5.19
CA SER A 90 21.49 13.71 -6.03
C SER A 90 21.53 15.22 -6.31
N ARG A 91 20.38 15.90 -6.41
CA ARG A 91 20.32 17.36 -6.60
C ARG A 91 20.71 18.11 -5.32
N TYR A 92 20.34 17.57 -4.17
CA TYR A 92 20.68 18.13 -2.86
C TYR A 92 22.17 17.95 -2.50
N PHE A 93 22.73 16.75 -2.67
CA PHE A 93 24.08 16.42 -2.21
C PHE A 93 25.19 16.54 -3.27
N LYS A 94 24.90 16.31 -4.56
CA LYS A 94 25.95 16.35 -5.62
C LYS A 94 25.99 17.68 -6.36
N ILE A 95 24.84 18.29 -6.59
CA ILE A 95 24.72 19.53 -7.39
C ILE A 95 24.57 20.76 -6.48
N VAL A 96 24.18 20.58 -5.21
CA VAL A 96 24.01 21.65 -4.21
C VAL A 96 22.99 22.71 -4.67
N ASP A 97 21.99 22.27 -5.42
CA ASP A 97 20.90 23.12 -5.92
C ASP A 97 19.68 22.93 -5.01
N TYR A 98 19.74 23.60 -3.85
CA TYR A 98 18.68 23.56 -2.83
C TYR A 98 17.31 24.04 -3.33
N PRO A 99 17.20 25.11 -4.16
CA PRO A 99 15.92 25.56 -4.69
C PRO A 99 15.21 24.49 -5.53
N THR A 100 15.90 23.84 -6.46
CA THR A 100 15.25 22.80 -7.30
C THR A 100 14.96 21.53 -6.52
N ALA A 101 15.82 21.16 -5.57
CA ALA A 101 15.56 20.04 -4.67
C ALA A 101 14.31 20.26 -3.81
N ALA A 102 14.12 21.48 -3.27
CA ALA A 102 12.92 21.84 -2.51
C ALA A 102 11.65 21.77 -3.36
N ALA A 103 11.67 22.32 -4.57
CA ALA A 103 10.53 22.29 -5.49
C ALA A 103 10.11 20.85 -5.85
N LEU A 104 11.09 19.96 -6.11
CA LEU A 104 10.83 18.55 -6.41
C LEU A 104 10.26 17.81 -5.20
N SER A 105 10.78 18.05 -4.00
CA SER A 105 10.25 17.47 -2.74
C SER A 105 8.80 17.89 -2.48
N PHE A 106 8.48 19.18 -2.64
CA PHE A 106 7.11 19.67 -2.49
C PHE A 106 6.17 19.08 -3.54
N THR A 107 6.62 18.97 -4.79
CA THR A 107 5.82 18.39 -5.88
C THR A 107 5.54 16.91 -5.62
N LEU A 108 6.55 16.15 -5.17
CA LEU A 108 6.41 14.74 -4.81
C LEU A 108 5.45 14.56 -3.62
N MET A 109 5.59 15.40 -2.58
CA MET A 109 4.70 15.38 -1.43
C MET A 109 3.25 15.66 -1.84
N ALA A 110 3.02 16.67 -2.69
CA ALA A 110 1.70 17.00 -3.20
C ALA A 110 1.11 15.85 -4.04
N ALA A 111 1.91 15.21 -4.91
CA ALA A 111 1.46 14.08 -5.71
C ALA A 111 1.07 12.87 -4.84
N ILE A 112 1.86 12.54 -3.82
CA ILE A 112 1.55 11.46 -2.86
C ILE A 112 0.25 11.79 -2.11
N LEU A 113 0.10 13.02 -1.60
CA LEU A 113 -1.11 13.44 -0.90
C LEU A 113 -2.36 13.37 -1.78
N ILE A 114 -2.27 13.81 -3.04
CA ILE A 114 -3.39 13.71 -4.00
C ILE A 114 -3.74 12.24 -4.24
N LEU A 115 -2.75 11.39 -4.50
CA LEU A 115 -2.98 9.97 -4.78
C LEU A 115 -3.60 9.25 -3.59
N VAL A 116 -3.06 9.46 -2.38
CA VAL A 116 -3.60 8.90 -1.13
C VAL A 116 -5.02 9.41 -0.86
N THR A 117 -5.26 10.71 -1.03
CA THR A 117 -6.60 11.31 -0.83
C THR A 117 -7.61 10.75 -1.83
N LEU A 118 -7.25 10.63 -3.11
CA LEU A 118 -8.11 10.03 -4.14
C LEU A 118 -8.37 8.54 -3.86
N TYR A 119 -7.35 7.80 -3.42
CA TYR A 119 -7.47 6.40 -3.06
C TYR A 119 -8.41 6.20 -1.87
N ILE A 120 -8.20 6.96 -0.79
CA ILE A 120 -9.09 6.94 0.39
C ILE A 120 -10.51 7.34 0.00
N ARG A 121 -10.71 8.40 -0.81
CA ARG A 121 -12.06 8.80 -1.26
C ARG A 121 -12.75 7.74 -2.10
N LYS A 122 -12.01 7.01 -2.95
CA LYS A 122 -12.57 5.89 -3.73
C LYS A 122 -12.81 4.64 -2.88
N ALA A 123 -12.00 4.41 -1.86
CA ALA A 123 -12.04 3.22 -1.04
C ALA A 123 -12.88 3.37 0.24
N GLY A 124 -13.25 4.59 0.63
CA GLY A 124 -13.84 4.89 1.94
C GLY A 124 -14.90 5.99 1.92
N THR A 125 -16.09 5.66 1.39
CA THR A 125 -17.35 6.33 1.80
C THR A 125 -18.24 5.40 2.64
N GLU A 126 -17.86 4.14 2.91
CA GLU A 126 -18.78 3.19 3.59
C GLU A 126 -18.29 2.60 4.92
N GLU A 127 -17.04 2.84 5.37
CA GLU A 127 -16.54 2.23 6.63
C GLU A 127 -15.79 3.16 7.59
N LEU A 128 -15.85 4.49 7.38
CA LEU A 128 -15.27 5.46 8.30
C LEU A 128 -16.30 6.15 9.22
N VAL A 129 -17.51 5.59 9.36
CA VAL A 129 -18.53 6.04 10.32
C VAL A 129 -19.05 4.86 11.14
#